data_AF-A0A351IRM9-F1
#
_entry.id   AF-A0A351IRM9-F1
#
_cell.length_a   1.000
_cell.length_b   1.000
_cell.length_c   1.000
_cell.angle_alpha   90.00
_cell.angle_beta   90.00
_cell.angle_gamma   90.00
#
_symmetry.space_group_name_H-M   'P 1'
#
loop_
_entity.id
_entity.type
_entity.pdbx_description
1 polymer ?
#
loop_
_entity_poly.entity_id
_entity_poly.type
_entity_poly.pdbx_seq_one_letter_code
_entity_poly.pdbx_strand_id
1 'polypeptide(L)' 'MPEKYPTSVGIEIFGDRTVLLSNIGFSHIDEHASLTVVINQQIADAFRTWFQLMWDVSEENETTLSV' A
#
# COMPACT_ATOMS: atom_id res chain seq x y z
N MET A 1 2.58 6.09 -7.73
CA MET A 1 3.46 4.95 -7.40
C MET A 1 4.86 5.29 -7.90
N PRO A 2 5.91 5.10 -7.11
CA PRO A 2 7.28 5.32 -7.57
C PRO A 2 7.59 4.41 -8.75
N GLU A 3 8.07 4.95 -9.87
CA GLU A 3 8.37 4.17 -11.09
C GLU A 3 9.38 3.04 -10.84
N LYS A 4 10.25 3.22 -9.84
CA LYS A 4 11.28 2.24 -9.45
C LYS A 4 10.71 0.99 -8.76
N TYR A 5 9.49 1.05 -8.22
CA TYR A 5 8.87 -0.04 -7.49
C TYR A 5 7.44 -0.27 -8.00
N PRO A 6 7.27 -0.73 -9.24
CA PRO A 6 5.96 -1.06 -9.76
C PRO A 6 5.38 -2.26 -9.00
N THR A 7 4.13 -2.15 -8.58
CA THR A 7 3.36 -3.26 -7.99
C THR A 7 2.03 -3.42 -8.71
N SER A 8 1.60 -4.67 -8.88
CA SER A 8 0.30 -5.06 -9.42
C SER A 8 -0.75 -5.31 -8.33
N VAL A 9 -0.40 -5.00 -7.07
CA VAL A 9 -1.25 -5.21 -5.89
C VAL A 9 -1.43 -3.90 -5.15
N GLY A 10 -2.69 -3.56 -4.89
CA GLY A 10 -3.10 -2.51 -3.97
C GLY A 10 -3.33 -3.08 -2.58
N ILE A 11 -2.90 -2.33 -1.57
CA ILE A 11 -3.11 -2.68 -0.17
C ILE A 11 -3.89 -1.54 0.47
N GLU A 12 -5.07 -1.84 1.00
CA GLU A 12 -5.92 -0.90 1.73
C GLU A 12 -6.18 -1.43 3.14
N ILE A 13 -6.33 -0.55 4.12
CA ILE A 13 -6.49 -0.94 5.53
C ILE A 13 -7.70 -0.22 6.13
N PHE A 14 -8.69 -0.99 6.59
CA PHE A 14 -9.92 -0.50 7.22
C PHE A 14 -10.14 -1.18 8.57
N GLY A 15 -9.95 -0.46 9.68
CA GLY A 15 -10.11 -1.04 11.02
C GLY A 15 -9.19 -2.24 11.27
N ASP A 16 -9.73 -3.41 11.55
CA ASP A 16 -8.97 -4.65 11.73
C ASP A 16 -8.75 -5.43 10.43
N ARG A 17 -9.06 -4.83 9.27
CA ARG A 17 -9.06 -5.50 7.97
C ARG A 17 -7.97 -4.95 7.06
N THR A 18 -7.12 -5.84 6.56
CA THR A 18 -6.20 -5.56 5.45
C THR A 18 -6.78 -6.16 4.18
N VAL A 19 -6.98 -5.32 3.16
CA VAL A 19 -7.52 -5.68 1.86
C VAL A 19 -6.38 -5.68 0.86
N LEU A 20 -6.15 -6.82 0.23
CA LEU A 20 -5.20 -7.00 -0.86
C LEU A 20 -6.00 -7.19 -2.14
N LEU A 21 -5.80 -6.29 -3.10
CA LEU A 21 -6.43 -6.37 -4.41
C LEU A 21 -5.33 -6.58 -5.46
N SER A 22 -5.32 -7.74 -6.09
CA SER A 22 -4.36 -8.07 -7.15
C SER A 22 -4.90 -7.76 -8.54
N ASN A 23 -3.99 -7.63 -9.51
CA ASN A 23 -4.28 -7.36 -10.91
C ASN A 23 -5.14 -6.10 -11.12
N ILE A 24 -4.80 -5.04 -10.39
CA ILE A 24 -5.40 -3.72 -10.59
C ILE A 24 -4.53 -2.89 -11.54
N GLY A 25 -5.16 -2.37 -12.58
CA GLY A 25 -4.61 -1.33 -13.46
C GLY A 25 -5.02 0.06 -13.01
N PHE A 26 -4.39 1.09 -13.59
CA PHE A 26 -4.60 2.51 -13.23
C PHE A 26 -6.03 3.03 -13.50
N SER A 27 -6.90 2.22 -14.13
CA SER A 27 -8.29 2.59 -14.47
C SER A 27 -9.25 1.42 -14.66
N HIS A 28 -8.79 0.18 -14.44
CA HIS A 28 -9.60 -1.03 -14.66
C HIS A 28 -9.22 -2.11 -13.64
N ILE A 29 -10.25 -2.83 -13.19
CA ILE A 29 -10.09 -4.07 -12.44
C ILE A 29 -10.06 -5.18 -13.48
N ASP A 30 -8.97 -5.93 -13.53
CA ASP A 30 -8.80 -7.08 -14.42
C ASP A 30 -9.82 -8.18 -14.08
N GLU A 31 -10.25 -8.97 -15.07
CA GLU A 31 -11.19 -10.08 -14.84
C GLU A 31 -10.61 -11.20 -13.96
N HIS A 32 -9.28 -11.27 -13.86
CA HIS A 32 -8.54 -12.12 -12.96
C HIS A 32 -8.11 -11.40 -11.67
N ALA A 33 -8.71 -10.25 -11.36
CA ALA A 33 -8.49 -9.60 -10.07
C ALA A 33 -8.95 -10.50 -8.92
N SER A 34 -8.15 -10.55 -7.87
CA SER A 34 -8.47 -11.27 -6.64
C SER A 34 -8.48 -10.31 -5.48
N LEU A 35 -9.55 -10.36 -4.70
CA LEU A 35 -9.69 -9.61 -3.45
C LEU A 35 -9.47 -10.58 -2.29
N THR A 36 -8.42 -10.33 -1.50
CA THR A 36 -8.15 -11.07 -0.27
C THR A 36 -8.31 -10.13 0.92
N VAL A 37 -9.16 -10.53 1.88
CA VAL A 37 -9.37 -9.76 3.11
C VAL A 37 -8.82 -10.54 4.29
N VAL A 38 -7.86 -9.94 4.98
CA VAL A 38 -7.30 -10.47 6.23
C VAL A 38 -7.93 -9.72 7.39
N ILE A 39 -8.73 -10.40 8.20
CA ILE A 39 -9.36 -9.82 9.40
C ILE A 39 -8.50 -10.18 10.61
N ASN A 40 -7.60 -9.28 10.98
CA ASN A 40 -6.70 -9.44 12.11
C ASN A 40 -6.12 -8.07 12.49
N GLN A 41 -6.42 -7.62 13.71
CA GLN A 41 -5.96 -6.32 14.22
C GLN A 41 -4.44 -6.16 14.18
N GLN A 42 -3.68 -7.17 14.61
CA GLN A 42 -2.22 -7.11 14.66
C GLN A 42 -1.62 -7.00 13.25
N ILE A 43 -2.19 -7.69 12.27
CA ILE A 43 -1.75 -7.59 10.87
C ILE A 43 -2.07 -6.21 10.31
N ALA A 44 -3.27 -5.69 10.56
CA ALA A 44 -3.65 -4.35 10.13
C ALA A 44 -2.72 -3.27 10.71
N ASP A 45 -2.38 -3.38 11.99
CA ASP A 45 -1.45 -2.45 12.66
C ASP A 45 -0.02 -2.56 12.14
N ALA A 46 0.45 -3.77 11.82
CA ALA A 46 1.75 -3.96 11.19
C ALA A 46 1.81 -3.26 9.83
N PHE A 47 0.81 -3.45 8.96
CA PHE A 47 0.78 -2.77 7.66
C PHE A 47 0.68 -1.25 7.80
N ARG A 48 -0.12 -0.72 8.75
CA ARG A 48 -0.14 0.74 9.03
C ARG A 48 1.24 1.28 9.38
N THR A 49 1.96 0.56 10.24
CA THR A 49 3.31 0.95 10.66
C THR A 49 4.27 1.01 9.46
N TRP A 50 4.22 0.01 8.58
CA TRP A 50 5.02 0.03 7.35
C TRP A 50 4.65 1.18 6.40
N PHE A 51 3.36 1.47 6.25
CA PHE A 51 2.92 2.62 5.46
C PHE A 51 3.40 3.94 6.03
N GLN A 52 3.33 4.13 7.35
CA GLN A 52 3.84 5.32 8.01
C GLN A 52 5.35 5.47 7.79
N LEU A 53 6.14 4.39 7.94
CA LEU A 53 7.57 4.43 7.65
C LEU A 53 7.87 4.87 6.21
N MET A 54 7.15 4.32 5.23
CA MET A 54 7.34 4.71 3.82
C MET A 54 6.99 6.18 3.58
N TRP A 55 5.97 6.70 4.29
CA TRP A 55 5.58 8.10 4.25
C TRP A 55 6.67 9.01 4.84
N ASP A 56 7.11 8.71 6.06
CA ASP A 56 8.13 9.49 6.77
C ASP A 56 9.43 9.56 5.95
N VAL A 57 9.88 8.42 5.39
CA VAL A 57 11.07 8.36 4.52
C VAL A 57 10.88 9.17 3.23
N SER A 58 9.65 9.26 2.71
CA SER A 58 9.37 10.07 1.53
C SER A 58 9.52 11.56 1.83
N GLU A 59 9.02 12.03 2.97
CA GLU A 59 9.11 13.44 3.39
C GLU A 59 10.55 13.85 3.74
N GLU A 60 11.34 12.97 4.36
CA GLU A 60 12.75 13.21 4.66
C GLU A 60 13.60 13.40 3.39
N ASN A 61 13.31 12.64 2.32
CA ASN A 61 14.00 12.77 1.05
C ASN A 61 13.66 14.08 0.32
N GLU A 62 12.43 14.59 0.43
CA GLU A 62 12.07 15.91 -0.12
C GLU A 62 12.80 17.05 0.61
N THR A 63 12.96 16.93 1.93
CA THR A 63 13.67 17.94 2.73
C THR A 63 15.16 18.01 2.38
N THR A 64 15.81 16.86 2.13
CA THR A 64 17.24 16.78 1.82
C THR A 64 17.61 17.31 0.43
N LEU A 65 16.67 17.32 -0.52
CA LEU A 65 16.86 17.84 -1.89
C LEU A 65 16.51 19.33 -2.03
N SER A 66 15.98 19.95 -0.98
CA SER A 66 15.56 21.37 -0.96
C SER A 66 16.60 22.32 -0.34
N VAL A 67 17.82 21.82 -0.07
CA VAL A 67 18.94 22.55 0.55
C VAL A 67 20.09 22.77 -0.42
#